data_AF-A0A0Q8BDR5-F1
#
_entry.id   AF-A0A0Q8BDR5-F1
#
_cell.length_a   1.000
_cell.length_b   1.000
_cell.length_c   1.000
_cell.angle_alpha   90.00
_cell.angle_beta   90.00
_cell.angle_gamma   90.00
#
_symmetry.space_group_name_H-M   'P 1'
#
loop_
_entity.id
_entity.type
_entity.pdbx_description
1 polymer ?
#
loop_
_entity_poly.entity_id
_entity_poly.type
_entity_poly.pdbx_seq_one_letter_code
_entity_poly.pdbx_strand_id
1 'polypeptide(L)' 'MVPEVAITGFDGHRGTVWSLQDGRLTRVELTFGARDDRGRVEVTDSLSDVIVARPPQGATEGRRARIGNVP' A
#
# COMPACT_ATOMS: atom_id res chain seq x y z
N MET A 1 9.38 -3.44 0.63
CA MET A 1 9.01 -3.61 -0.79
C MET A 1 7.52 -3.85 -0.91
N VAL A 2 6.83 -3.13 -1.78
CA VAL A 2 5.38 -3.25 -2.06
C VAL A 2 5.20 -3.60 -3.55
N PRO A 3 4.29 -4.50 -3.93
CA PRO A 3 4.00 -4.78 -5.33
C PRO A 3 3.46 -3.53 -6.05
N GLU A 4 3.94 -3.24 -7.26
CA GLU A 4 3.47 -2.10 -8.06
C GLU A 4 1.95 -2.15 -8.30
N VAL A 5 1.40 -3.35 -8.47
CA VAL A 5 -0.05 -3.58 -8.66
C VAL A 5 -0.92 -3.16 -7.47
N ALA A 6 -0.33 -2.95 -6.29
CA ALA A 6 -1.04 -2.44 -5.12
C ALA A 6 -1.09 -0.90 -5.09
N ILE A 7 -0.37 -0.23 -5.99
CA ILE A 7 -0.21 1.22 -6.03
C ILE A 7 -1.11 1.80 -7.13
N THR A 8 -2.07 2.61 -6.72
CA THR A 8 -2.96 3.32 -7.64
C THR A 8 -2.24 4.54 -8.21
N GLY A 9 -2.27 4.69 -9.55
CA GLY A 9 -1.67 5.84 -10.23
C GLY A 9 -0.15 5.87 -10.16
N PHE A 10 0.51 4.71 -10.02
CA PHE A 10 1.96 4.64 -9.94
C PHE A 10 2.63 5.16 -11.22
N ASP A 11 3.49 6.17 -11.09
CA ASP A 11 4.19 6.81 -12.21
C ASP A 11 5.66 6.37 -12.36
N GLY A 12 6.11 5.44 -11.53
CA GLY A 12 7.51 5.01 -11.43
C GLY A 12 8.23 5.59 -10.21
N HIS A 13 7.67 6.62 -9.56
CA HIS A 13 8.27 7.26 -8.38
C HIS A 13 7.24 7.60 -7.29
N ARG A 14 6.00 7.93 -7.64
CA ARG A 14 4.92 8.27 -6.71
C ARG A 14 3.67 7.46 -7.01
N GLY A 15 2.82 7.33 -6.01
CA GLY A 15 1.49 6.76 -6.17
C GLY A 15 0.76 6.61 -4.85
N THR A 16 -0.50 6.22 -4.92
CA THR A 16 -1.35 6.05 -3.74
C THR A 16 -1.48 4.59 -3.35
N VAL A 17 -1.27 4.26 -2.09
CA VAL A 17 -1.53 2.93 -1.53
C VAL A 17 -2.69 2.95 -0.55
N TRP A 18 -3.23 1.77 -0.28
CA TRP A 18 -4.07 1.53 0.89
C TRP A 18 -3.20 1.23 2.09
N SER A 19 -3.43 1.94 3.19
CA SER A 19 -2.84 1.70 4.50
C SER A 19 -3.93 1.36 5.51
N LEU A 20 -3.60 0.59 6.54
CA LEU A 20 -4.46 0.35 7.69
C LEU A 20 -4.04 1.24 8.85
N GLN A 21 -4.84 2.25 9.14
CA GLN A 21 -4.65 3.19 10.25
C GLN A 21 -5.83 3.08 11.20
N ASP A 22 -5.57 2.84 12.49
CA ASP A 22 -6.60 2.72 13.52
C ASP A 22 -7.76 1.77 13.16
N GLY A 23 -7.43 0.66 12.47
CA GLY A 23 -8.41 -0.34 12.02
C GLY A 23 -9.28 0.11 10.84
N ARG A 24 -8.87 1.14 10.10
CA ARG A 24 -9.56 1.68 8.93
C ARG A 24 -8.63 1.78 7.73
N LEU A 25 -9.19 1.51 6.55
CA LEU A 25 -8.49 1.71 5.29
C LEU A 25 -8.38 3.21 4.98
N THR A 26 -7.15 3.67 4.81
CA THR A 26 -6.82 5.05 4.43
C THR A 26 -6.04 5.05 3.12
N ARG A 27 -6.25 6.04 2.27
CA ARG A 27 -5.42 6.27 1.08
C ARG A 27 -4.26 7.17 1.43
N VAL A 28 -3.04 6.72 1.14
CA VAL A 28 -1.81 7.48 1.43
C VAL A 28 -0.99 7.59 0.17
N GLU A 29 -0.65 8.82 -0.21
CA GLU A 29 0.32 9.07 -1.28
C GLU A 29 1.74 8.88 -0.73
N LEU A 30 2.55 8.12 -1.45
CA LEU A 30 3.93 7.83 -1.07
C LEU A 30 4.88 8.05 -2.23
N THR A 31 6.13 8.29 -1.87
CA THR A 31 7.26 8.19 -2.78
C THR A 31 7.90 6.81 -2.64
N PHE A 32 8.35 6.26 -3.76
CA PHE A 32 8.95 4.95 -3.88
C PHE A 32 10.37 5.05 -4.43
N GLY A 33 11.19 4.11 -3.98
CA GLY A 33 12.61 4.03 -4.29
C GLY A 33 12.91 2.95 -5.33
N ALA A 34 13.93 2.14 -5.04
CA ALA A 34 14.40 1.13 -5.96
C ALA A 34 13.30 0.11 -6.33
N ARG A 35 13.31 -0.32 -7.59
CA ARG A 35 12.49 -1.41 -8.12
C ARG A 35 13.30 -2.69 -8.16
N ASP A 36 12.69 -3.80 -7.77
CA ASP A 36 13.26 -5.14 -7.98
C ASP A 36 12.70 -5.83 -9.23
N ASP A 37 13.38 -6.92 -9.65
CA ASP A 37 12.99 -7.70 -10.83
C ASP A 37 11.66 -8.45 -10.68
N ARG A 38 11.03 -8.41 -9.50
CA ARG A 38 9.72 -9.02 -9.23
C ARG A 38 8.59 -7.99 -9.27
N GLY A 39 8.84 -6.78 -9.74
CA GLY A 39 7.84 -5.72 -9.87
C GLY A 39 7.38 -5.18 -8.52
N ARG A 40 8.29 -5.13 -7.54
CA ARG A 40 8.06 -4.45 -6.28
C ARG A 40 8.96 -3.23 -6.17
N VAL A 41 8.48 -2.24 -5.45
CA VAL A 41 9.20 -1.00 -5.20
C VAL A 41 9.42 -0.79 -3.72
N GLU A 42 10.55 -0.16 -3.39
CA GLU A 42 10.89 0.23 -2.04
C GLU A 42 9.99 1.35 -1.56
N VAL A 43 9.56 1.28 -0.29
CA VAL A 43 8.88 2.38 0.38
C VAL A 43 9.96 3.19 1.07
N THR A 44 10.19 4.40 0.61
CA THR A 44 11.25 5.27 1.16
C THR A 44 10.78 6.08 2.35
N ASP A 45 9.47 6.26 2.50
CA ASP A 45 8.88 6.92 3.64
C ASP A 45 8.94 6.03 4.89
N SER A 46 9.19 6.63 6.05
CA SER A 46 9.16 5.92 7.34
C SER A 46 7.71 5.70 7.77
N LEU A 47 7.00 4.82 7.05
CA LEU A 47 5.61 4.51 7.34
C LEU A 47 5.55 3.67 8.62
N SER A 48 4.87 4.20 9.65
CA SER A 48 4.59 3.45 10.89
C SER A 48 3.39 2.51 10.75
N ASP A 49 2.65 2.62 9.64
CA ASP A 49 1.42 1.87 9.37
C ASP A 49 1.65 0.69 8.43
N VAL A 50 0.65 -0.19 8.35
CA VAL A 50 0.69 -1.38 7.49
C VAL A 50 0.12 -1.08 6.11
N ILE A 51 0.91 -1.30 5.06
CA ILE A 51 0.47 -1.21 3.66
C ILE A 51 -0.27 -2.48 3.25
N VAL A 52 -1.42 -2.32 2.61
CA VAL A 52 -2.24 -3.42 2.08
C VAL A 52 -1.71 -3.87 0.72
N ALA A 53 -0.91 -4.95 0.70
CA ALA A 53 -0.28 -5.46 -0.51
C ALA A 53 -1.27 -6.06 -1.55
N ARG A 54 -2.48 -6.41 -1.13
CA ARG A 54 -3.57 -6.88 -2.01
C ARG A 54 -4.85 -6.16 -1.63
N PRO A 55 -5.08 -4.95 -2.14
CA PRO A 55 -6.29 -4.19 -1.83
C PRO A 55 -7.54 -4.99 -2.21
N PRO A 56 -8.54 -5.12 -1.32
CA PRO A 56 -9.78 -5.80 -1.66
C PRO A 56 -10.51 -5.03 -2.76
N GLN A 57 -11.15 -5.76 -3.68
CA GLN A 57 -11.97 -5.14 -4.71
C GLN A 57 -13.07 -4.29 -4.08
N GLY A 58 -13.26 -3.07 -4.59
CA GLY A 58 -14.23 -2.13 -4.01
C GLY A 58 -13.85 -1.62 -2.62
N ALA A 59 -12.55 -1.59 -2.27
CA ALA A 59 -12.07 -0.88 -1.09
C ALA A 59 -12.50 0.60 -1.15
N THR A 60 -13.01 1.10 -0.03
CA THR A 60 -13.40 2.50 0.14
C THR A 60 -12.70 3.06 1.36
N GLU A 61 -12.46 4.36 1.33
CA GLU A 61 -11.80 5.05 2.43
C GLU A 61 -12.65 5.01 3.70
N GLY A 62 -11.99 4.91 4.86
CA GLY A 62 -12.63 4.76 6.16
C GLY A 62 -13.25 3.38 6.43
N ARG A 63 -13.26 2.45 5.46
CA ARG A 63 -13.78 1.09 5.64
C ARG A 63 -13.01 0.38 6.74
N ARG A 64 -13.74 -0.25 7.67
CA ARG A 64 -13.11 -1.05 8.73
C ARG A 64 -12.39 -2.25 8.13
N ALA A 65 -11.17 -2.48 8.60
CA ALA A 65 -10.36 -3.60 8.21
C ALA A 65 -9.52 -4.07 9.40
N ARG A 66 -9.02 -5.31 9.32
CA ARG A 66 -8.10 -5.89 10.28
C ARG A 66 -7.04 -6.66 9.53
N ILE A 67 -5.85 -6.79 10.11
CA ILE A 67 -4.84 -7.68 9.60
C ILE A 67 -5.39 -9.10 9.74
N GLY A 68 -5.65 -9.75 8.60
CA GLY A 68 -5.96 -11.17 8.58
C GLY A 68 -4.68 -11.93 8.89
N ASN A 69 -4.73 -12.85 9.84
CA ASN A 69 -3.62 -13.76 10.03
C ASN A 69 -3.59 -14.70 8.83
N VAL A 70 -2.48 -14.70 8.09
CA VAL A 70 -2.22 -15.71 7.06
C VAL A 70 -1.33 -16.75 7.75
N PRO A 71 -1.76 -18.02 7.90
CA PRO A 71 -0.91 -19.07 8.46
C PRO A 71 0.31 -19.33 7.58
#